data_AF-A0AAW9RJ62-F1
#
_entry.id   AF-A0AAW9RJ62-F1
#
_cell.length_a   1.000
_cell.length_b   1.000
_cell.length_c   1.000
_cell.angle_alpha   90.00
_cell.angle_beta   90.00
_cell.angle_gamma   90.00
#
_symmetry.space_group_name_H-M   'P 1'
#
loop_
_entity.id
_entity.type
_entity.pdbx_description
1 polymer ?
#
loop_
_entity_poly.entity_id
_entity_poly.type
_entity_poly.pdbx_seq_one_letter_code
_entity_poly.pdbx_strand_id
1 'polypeptide(L)'
;MNGTPRIFVAIAAYADPELPRTLDDCMAMAARPRDLSFGICWQRDPDHPIDVDRFRTDPRFRFIDRTVAESRGGPWARNQAQSLWRGEPYTLQVDSHMKFEPGWDDRLIDMLESLPARKPVITMNAPLFHYDEEGVLHRRFEMGVPTTRVSDWQARSGWSPWFDFGPPNQQTPGRTRFINGNFAFSRGQWCVEVPQDPESYYWGEEFNVTVRSYTWGYDLFLPSEVVVWHMLHTNGPPRRHWEQGEAVVQQRNREAFERLDRLIYSGQGHSLGPYGLGRERSLRDYEVYAGFDFANKRAHPDVFTGANPDPVTIRCDADWAKCISAEEALAEST
;
A
#
# COMPACT_ATOMS: atom_id res chain seq x y z
N MET A 1 -5.65 23.99 -24.79
CA MET A 1 -4.36 23.31 -24.58
C MET A 1 -4.61 22.26 -23.51
N ASN A 2 -4.76 20.99 -23.88
CA ASN A 2 -4.95 19.92 -22.90
C ASN A 2 -3.58 19.67 -22.26
N GLY A 3 -3.36 20.23 -21.07
CA GLY A 3 -2.16 19.98 -20.29
C GLY A 3 -2.07 18.49 -19.92
N THR A 4 -0.85 18.00 -19.76
CA THR A 4 -0.59 16.65 -19.24
C THR A 4 -1.25 16.52 -17.86
N PRO A 5 -1.99 15.43 -17.56
CA PRO A 5 -2.51 15.19 -16.23
C PRO A 5 -1.40 15.24 -15.17
N ARG A 6 -1.77 15.72 -13.98
CA ARG A 6 -0.84 15.96 -12.88
C ARG A 6 -0.70 14.73 -11.98
N ILE A 7 -1.81 14.07 -11.67
CA ILE A 7 -1.84 12.88 -10.81
C ILE A 7 -2.37 11.69 -11.61
N PHE A 8 -1.62 10.61 -11.58
CA PHE A 8 -2.07 9.29 -12.02
C PHE A 8 -2.63 8.49 -10.85
N VAL A 9 -3.90 8.11 -10.91
CA VAL A 9 -4.57 7.29 -9.89
C VAL A 9 -4.61 5.84 -10.38
N ALA A 10 -3.84 4.97 -9.74
CA ALA A 10 -3.75 3.54 -10.04
C ALA A 10 -4.65 2.73 -9.10
N ILE A 11 -5.58 1.95 -9.67
CA ILE A 11 -6.56 1.16 -8.92
C ILE A 11 -6.60 -0.27 -9.44
N ALA A 12 -6.41 -1.23 -8.55
CA ALA A 12 -6.70 -2.63 -8.78
C ALA A 12 -8.08 -2.95 -8.20
N ALA A 13 -9.00 -3.47 -9.01
CA ALA A 13 -10.37 -3.72 -8.59
C ALA A 13 -10.79 -5.16 -8.94
N TYR A 14 -11.18 -5.93 -7.93
CA TYR A 14 -11.58 -7.34 -8.07
C TYR A 14 -13.07 -7.51 -7.83
N ALA A 15 -13.86 -7.45 -8.92
CA ALA A 15 -15.32 -7.51 -8.91
C ALA A 15 -15.96 -6.65 -7.81
N ASP A 16 -15.37 -5.47 -7.55
CA ASP A 16 -15.73 -4.64 -6.42
C ASP A 16 -16.88 -3.68 -6.78
N PRO A 17 -18.07 -3.81 -6.16
CA PRO A 17 -19.21 -2.96 -6.44
C PRO A 17 -19.02 -1.50 -5.98
N GLU A 18 -18.05 -1.21 -5.11
CA GLU A 18 -17.77 0.16 -4.66
C GLU A 18 -16.91 0.93 -5.66
N LEU A 19 -16.26 0.28 -6.65
CA LEU A 19 -15.38 0.96 -7.61
C LEU A 19 -16.05 2.18 -8.27
N PRO A 20 -17.27 2.10 -8.82
CA PRO A 20 -17.91 3.28 -9.42
C PRO A 20 -18.09 4.45 -8.44
N ARG A 21 -18.37 4.16 -7.17
CA ARG A 21 -18.56 5.17 -6.12
C ARG A 21 -17.23 5.74 -5.65
N THR A 22 -16.17 4.94 -5.62
CA THR A 22 -14.80 5.39 -5.36
C THR A 22 -14.32 6.35 -6.45
N LEU A 23 -14.55 6.02 -7.72
CA LEU A 23 -14.17 6.88 -8.85
C LEU A 23 -14.94 8.20 -8.86
N ASP A 24 -16.25 8.17 -8.61
CA ASP A 24 -17.07 9.37 -8.49
C ASP A 24 -16.60 10.26 -7.34
N ASP A 25 -16.36 9.68 -6.15
CA ASP A 25 -15.94 10.41 -4.96
C ASP A 25 -14.53 11.01 -5.14
N CYS A 26 -13.59 10.23 -5.70
CA CYS A 26 -12.24 10.69 -6.04
C CYS A 26 -12.27 11.94 -6.94
N MET A 27 -13.11 11.94 -7.98
CA MET A 27 -13.27 13.09 -8.87
C MET A 27 -14.03 14.24 -8.23
N ALA A 28 -15.13 13.98 -7.53
CA ALA A 28 -15.98 15.01 -6.95
C ALA A 28 -15.26 15.77 -5.81
N MET A 29 -14.40 15.08 -5.07
CA MET A 29 -13.65 15.66 -3.95
C MET A 29 -12.31 16.27 -4.39
N ALA A 30 -11.85 16.06 -5.63
CA ALA A 30 -10.64 16.72 -6.11
C ALA A 30 -10.86 18.22 -6.35
N ALA A 31 -9.88 19.04 -6.00
CA ALA A 31 -9.84 20.46 -6.35
C ALA A 31 -9.61 20.66 -7.87
N ARG A 32 -8.86 19.77 -8.51
CA ARG A 32 -8.57 19.80 -9.95
C ARG A 32 -8.89 18.46 -10.63
N PRO A 33 -10.17 18.08 -10.74
CA PRO A 33 -10.55 16.79 -11.31
C PRO A 33 -10.10 16.59 -12.77
N ARG A 34 -9.92 17.67 -13.52
CA ARG A 34 -9.43 17.63 -14.92
C ARG A 34 -7.95 17.27 -15.04
N ASP A 35 -7.19 17.43 -13.96
CA ASP A 35 -5.76 17.11 -13.89
C ASP A 35 -5.52 15.66 -13.44
N LEU A 36 -6.58 14.88 -13.23
CA LEU A 36 -6.50 13.48 -12.87
C LEU A 36 -6.50 12.60 -14.13
N SER A 37 -5.78 11.49 -14.03
CA SER A 37 -5.89 10.39 -14.96
C SER A 37 -5.92 9.08 -14.18
N PHE A 38 -6.55 8.05 -14.72
CA PHE A 38 -6.80 6.80 -14.02
C PHE A 38 -6.22 5.63 -14.80
N GLY A 39 -5.61 4.70 -14.07
CA GLY A 39 -5.20 3.39 -14.57
C GLY A 39 -5.89 2.32 -13.74
N ILE A 40 -6.80 1.58 -14.36
CA ILE A 40 -7.66 0.64 -13.65
C ILE A 40 -7.41 -0.76 -14.20
N CYS A 41 -6.97 -1.68 -13.33
CA CYS A 41 -7.07 -3.10 -13.62
C CYS A 41 -8.44 -3.58 -13.14
N TRP A 42 -9.37 -3.71 -14.08
CA TRP A 42 -10.75 -4.12 -13.81
C TRP A 42 -10.88 -5.63 -14.00
N GLN A 43 -11.01 -6.35 -12.88
CA GLN A 43 -11.17 -7.81 -12.87
C GLN A 43 -12.65 -8.12 -12.67
N ARG A 44 -13.40 -8.14 -13.78
CA ARG A 44 -14.87 -8.24 -13.81
C ARG A 44 -15.35 -9.65 -13.49
N ASP A 45 -16.50 -9.75 -12.85
CA ASP A 45 -17.28 -10.97 -12.79
C ASP A 45 -18.33 -10.98 -13.91
N PRO A 46 -18.25 -11.89 -14.90
CA PRO A 46 -19.31 -12.05 -15.89
C PRO A 46 -20.68 -12.37 -15.28
N ASP A 47 -20.72 -13.04 -14.13
CA ASP A 47 -21.97 -13.47 -13.48
C ASP A 47 -22.59 -12.37 -12.61
N HIS A 48 -21.80 -11.39 -12.19
CA HIS A 48 -22.22 -10.25 -11.37
C HIS A 48 -21.69 -8.94 -11.98
N PRO A 49 -22.28 -8.48 -13.10
CA PRO A 49 -21.78 -7.31 -13.81
C PRO A 49 -21.94 -6.04 -12.98
N ILE A 50 -20.89 -5.21 -12.98
CA ILE A 50 -20.86 -3.88 -12.36
C ILE A 50 -20.61 -2.86 -13.47
N ASP A 51 -21.47 -1.85 -13.55
CA ASP A 51 -21.38 -0.81 -14.59
C ASP A 51 -20.24 0.17 -14.29
N VAL A 52 -19.25 0.15 -15.18
CA VAL A 52 -18.14 1.12 -15.23
C VAL A 52 -18.06 1.80 -16.61
N ASP A 53 -19.04 1.59 -17.48
CA ASP A 53 -18.97 1.99 -18.89
C ASP A 53 -18.98 3.50 -19.06
N ARG A 54 -19.67 4.22 -18.15
CA ARG A 54 -19.64 5.69 -18.10
C ARG A 54 -18.23 6.27 -17.93
N PHE A 55 -17.29 5.53 -17.32
CA PHE A 55 -15.91 5.98 -17.17
C PHE A 55 -15.07 5.69 -18.40
N ARG A 56 -15.43 4.67 -19.20
CA ARG A 56 -14.69 4.29 -20.42
C ARG A 56 -14.79 5.32 -21.53
N THR A 57 -15.86 6.12 -21.53
CA THR A 57 -16.05 7.20 -22.50
C THR A 57 -15.21 8.44 -22.17
N ASP A 58 -14.65 8.51 -20.96
CA ASP A 58 -13.81 9.61 -20.52
C ASP A 58 -12.32 9.30 -20.79
N PRO A 59 -11.61 10.14 -21.57
CA PRO A 59 -10.22 9.89 -21.96
C PRO A 59 -9.23 9.94 -20.79
N ARG A 60 -9.64 10.43 -19.61
CA ARG A 60 -8.83 10.38 -18.39
C ARG A 60 -8.65 8.94 -17.88
N PHE A 61 -9.56 8.03 -18.24
CA PHE A 61 -9.59 6.66 -17.73
C PHE A 61 -8.97 5.69 -18.72
N ARG A 62 -8.05 4.86 -18.22
CA ARG A 62 -7.45 3.75 -18.95
C ARG A 62 -7.77 2.47 -18.21
N PHE A 63 -8.30 1.48 -18.91
CA PHE A 63 -8.68 0.19 -18.34
C PHE A 63 -7.82 -0.94 -18.93
N ILE A 64 -7.44 -1.88 -18.07
CA ILE A 64 -7.05 -3.24 -18.46
C ILE A 64 -8.14 -4.17 -17.94
N ASP A 65 -8.92 -4.71 -18.88
CA ASP A 65 -10.00 -5.64 -18.60
C ASP A 65 -9.49 -7.07 -18.43
N ARG A 66 -9.90 -7.68 -17.32
CA ARG A 66 -9.68 -9.09 -16.99
C ARG A 66 -10.95 -9.64 -16.39
N THR A 67 -11.12 -10.95 -16.45
CA THR A 67 -12.13 -11.63 -15.66
C THR A 67 -11.56 -12.00 -14.29
N VAL A 68 -12.44 -12.24 -13.32
CA VAL A 68 -12.03 -12.80 -12.02
C VAL A 68 -11.25 -14.09 -12.18
N ALA A 69 -11.55 -14.93 -13.19
CA ALA A 69 -10.83 -16.17 -13.48
C ALA A 69 -9.42 -15.96 -14.05
N GLU A 70 -9.16 -14.85 -14.74
CA GLU A 70 -7.83 -14.49 -15.25
C GLU A 70 -6.96 -13.79 -14.21
N SER A 71 -7.54 -13.41 -13.06
CA SER A 71 -6.82 -12.74 -11.98
C SER A 71 -5.71 -13.63 -11.41
N ARG A 72 -4.65 -12.99 -10.96
CA ARG A 72 -3.54 -13.60 -10.22
C ARG A 72 -3.36 -13.01 -8.82
N GLY A 73 -4.35 -12.23 -8.35
CA GLY A 73 -4.32 -11.54 -7.07
C GLY A 73 -4.02 -10.05 -7.14
N GLY A 74 -4.07 -9.40 -5.96
CA GLY A 74 -3.92 -7.95 -5.81
C GLY A 74 -2.61 -7.38 -6.36
N PRO A 75 -1.42 -7.93 -6.00
CA PRO A 75 -0.14 -7.41 -6.48
C PRO A 75 0.00 -7.43 -8.01
N TRP A 76 -0.46 -8.52 -8.65
CA TRP A 76 -0.52 -8.59 -10.11
C TRP A 76 -1.44 -7.51 -10.69
N ALA A 77 -2.64 -7.33 -10.15
CA ALA A 77 -3.56 -6.32 -10.65
C ALA A 77 -3.04 -4.89 -10.43
N ARG A 78 -2.34 -4.61 -9.32
CA ARG A 78 -1.66 -3.33 -9.08
C ARG A 78 -0.52 -3.09 -10.06
N ASN A 79 0.28 -4.12 -10.38
CA ASN A 79 1.30 -4.04 -11.44
C ASN A 79 0.68 -3.67 -12.79
N GLN A 80 -0.43 -4.33 -13.16
CA GLN A 80 -1.18 -4.02 -14.37
C GLN A 80 -1.69 -2.58 -14.36
N ALA A 81 -2.29 -2.11 -13.26
CA ALA A 81 -2.74 -0.73 -13.12
C ALA A 81 -1.58 0.28 -13.27
N GLN A 82 -0.46 0.05 -12.60
CA GLN A 82 0.76 0.89 -12.69
C GLN A 82 1.31 0.97 -14.12
N SER A 83 1.22 -0.10 -14.91
CA SER A 83 1.68 -0.13 -16.31
C SER A 83 0.97 0.88 -17.22
N LEU A 84 -0.17 1.43 -16.78
CA LEU A 84 -0.93 2.42 -17.53
C LEU A 84 -0.41 3.85 -17.32
N TRP A 85 0.53 4.10 -16.40
CA TRP A 85 1.17 5.40 -16.19
C TRP A 85 1.83 5.93 -17.47
N ARG A 86 1.69 7.22 -17.78
CA ARG A 86 2.16 7.88 -19.01
C ARG A 86 3.03 9.12 -18.74
N GLY A 87 3.72 9.16 -17.61
CA GLY A 87 4.61 10.27 -17.28
C GLY A 87 3.99 11.35 -16.41
N GLU A 88 2.82 11.10 -15.80
CA GLU A 88 2.20 12.03 -14.86
C GLU A 88 3.18 12.34 -13.70
N PRO A 89 3.36 13.62 -13.30
CA PRO A 89 4.34 14.01 -12.28
C PRO A 89 4.16 13.32 -10.92
N TYR A 90 2.92 13.01 -10.55
CA TYR A 90 2.57 12.33 -9.31
C TYR A 90 1.77 11.06 -9.58
N THR A 91 1.85 10.12 -8.64
CA THR A 91 1.04 8.90 -8.65
C THR A 91 0.38 8.70 -7.30
N LEU A 92 -0.85 8.21 -7.35
CA LEU A 92 -1.65 7.78 -6.21
C LEU A 92 -2.05 6.32 -6.44
N GLN A 93 -1.64 5.41 -5.57
CA GLN A 93 -2.17 4.06 -5.50
C GLN A 93 -3.23 4.00 -4.40
N VAL A 94 -4.41 3.48 -4.74
CA VAL A 94 -5.50 3.25 -3.79
C VAL A 94 -6.27 1.97 -4.11
N ASP A 95 -6.96 1.43 -3.11
CA ASP A 95 -7.91 0.34 -3.30
C ASP A 95 -9.21 0.85 -3.96
N SER A 96 -10.08 -0.09 -4.39
CA SER A 96 -11.29 0.22 -5.15
C SER A 96 -12.50 0.63 -4.30
N HIS A 97 -12.37 0.68 -2.98
CA HIS A 97 -13.42 1.01 -2.02
C HIS A 97 -12.95 2.09 -1.04
N MET A 98 -12.80 3.31 -1.56
CA MET A 98 -12.20 4.44 -0.85
C MET A 98 -13.14 5.64 -0.81
N LYS A 99 -12.93 6.52 0.18
CA LYS A 99 -13.49 7.86 0.23
C LYS A 99 -12.39 8.90 0.40
N PHE A 100 -12.64 10.09 -0.11
CA PHE A 100 -11.69 11.18 -0.19
C PHE A 100 -12.19 12.41 0.57
N GLU A 101 -11.23 13.17 1.09
CA GLU A 101 -11.47 14.49 1.68
C GLU A 101 -11.57 15.56 0.57
N PRO A 102 -12.39 16.62 0.71
CA PRO A 102 -12.42 17.72 -0.25
C PRO A 102 -11.05 18.40 -0.42
N GLY A 103 -10.61 18.53 -1.67
CA GLY A 103 -9.31 19.07 -2.08
C GLY A 103 -8.14 18.13 -1.82
N TRP A 104 -8.37 16.81 -1.71
CA TRP A 104 -7.32 15.83 -1.38
C TRP A 104 -6.08 15.91 -2.27
N ASP A 105 -6.24 16.25 -3.56
CA ASP A 105 -5.19 16.30 -4.57
C ASP A 105 -4.20 17.44 -4.31
N ASP A 106 -4.70 18.64 -4.06
CA ASP A 106 -3.90 19.81 -3.71
C ASP A 106 -3.18 19.57 -2.39
N ARG A 107 -3.93 19.11 -1.38
CA ARG A 107 -3.39 18.80 -0.05
C ARG A 107 -2.25 17.79 -0.13
N LEU A 108 -2.40 16.72 -0.91
CA LEU A 108 -1.37 15.71 -1.07
C LEU A 108 -0.12 16.23 -1.78
N ILE A 109 -0.28 17.03 -2.83
CA ILE A 109 0.85 17.66 -3.52
C ILE A 109 1.59 18.59 -2.57
N ASP A 110 0.87 19.46 -1.86
CA ASP A 110 1.46 20.43 -0.92
C ASP A 110 2.20 19.71 0.22
N MET A 111 1.61 18.65 0.78
CA MET A 111 2.28 17.80 1.76
C MET A 111 3.56 17.20 1.18
N LEU A 112 3.48 16.56 0.01
CA LEU A 112 4.62 15.86 -0.59
C LEU A 112 5.79 16.80 -0.89
N GLU A 113 5.53 17.99 -1.43
CA GLU A 113 6.57 18.97 -1.76
C GLU A 113 7.14 19.68 -0.51
N SER A 114 6.42 19.68 0.61
CA SER A 114 6.93 20.20 1.89
C SER A 114 7.88 19.24 2.62
N LEU A 115 7.89 17.96 2.25
CA LEU A 115 8.69 16.94 2.95
C LEU A 115 10.19 17.12 2.66
N PRO A 116 11.07 16.94 3.67
CA PRO A 116 12.51 17.12 3.52
C PRO A 116 13.18 15.90 2.89
N ALA A 117 12.68 15.42 1.75
CA ALA A 117 13.18 14.24 1.06
C ALA A 117 13.17 14.42 -0.46
N ARG A 118 14.16 13.84 -1.14
CA ARG A 118 14.24 13.85 -2.61
C ARG A 118 13.19 12.94 -3.25
N LYS A 119 12.90 11.81 -2.60
CA LYS A 119 11.96 10.78 -3.04
C LYS A 119 10.97 10.43 -1.92
N PRO A 120 10.06 11.36 -1.54
CA PRO A 120 9.08 11.09 -0.49
C PRO A 120 7.99 10.12 -0.98
N VAL A 121 7.53 9.23 -0.10
CA VAL A 121 6.26 8.51 -0.24
C VAL A 121 5.40 8.86 0.96
N ILE A 122 4.19 9.35 0.71
CA ILE A 122 3.15 9.52 1.72
C ILE A 122 2.28 8.26 1.70
N THR A 123 2.16 7.58 2.82
CA THR A 123 1.40 6.32 2.94
C THR A 123 0.90 6.15 4.37
N MET A 124 -0.24 5.51 4.53
CA MET A 124 -0.81 5.16 5.83
C MET A 124 -1.76 3.99 5.62
N ASN A 125 -2.01 3.20 6.66
CA ASN A 125 -3.20 2.35 6.67
C ASN A 125 -4.41 3.28 6.83
N ALA A 126 -5.16 3.51 5.76
CA ALA A 126 -6.21 4.52 5.76
C ALA A 126 -7.30 4.24 6.82
N PRO A 127 -7.76 5.26 7.57
CA PRO A 127 -8.89 5.14 8.48
C PRO A 127 -10.15 4.58 7.84
N LEU A 128 -11.08 4.07 8.65
CA LEU A 128 -12.22 3.31 8.15
C LEU A 128 -13.44 4.20 7.87
N PHE A 129 -14.19 3.86 6.82
CA PHE A 129 -15.56 4.32 6.61
C PHE A 129 -16.52 3.13 6.45
N HIS A 130 -17.81 3.33 6.71
CA HIS A 130 -18.84 2.34 6.41
C HIS A 130 -20.15 3.04 6.07
N TYR A 131 -21.10 2.28 5.52
CA TYR A 131 -22.50 2.70 5.42
C TYR A 131 -23.30 1.99 6.53
N ASP A 132 -24.21 2.70 7.18
CA ASP A 132 -25.18 2.09 8.09
C ASP A 132 -26.33 1.40 7.32
N GLU A 133 -27.29 0.85 8.06
CA GLU A 133 -28.44 0.13 7.50
C GLU A 133 -29.33 1.04 6.64
N GLU A 134 -29.34 2.33 6.92
CA GLU A 134 -30.04 3.38 6.19
C GLU A 134 -29.25 3.90 4.97
N GLY A 135 -28.01 3.44 4.77
CA GLY A 135 -27.14 3.84 3.66
C GLY A 135 -26.42 5.18 3.86
N VAL A 136 -26.38 5.69 5.09
CA VAL A 136 -25.64 6.91 5.45
C VAL A 136 -24.16 6.59 5.61
N LEU A 137 -23.32 7.44 5.03
CA LEU A 137 -21.86 7.32 5.09
C LEU A 137 -21.31 7.81 6.44
N HIS A 138 -20.62 6.93 7.15
CA HIS A 138 -19.90 7.23 8.40
C HIS A 138 -18.40 7.09 8.19
N ARG A 139 -17.63 8.11 8.60
CA ARG A 139 -16.16 8.13 8.58
C ARG A 139 -15.63 8.14 10.02
N ARG A 140 -14.62 7.31 10.31
CA ARG A 140 -13.96 7.27 11.62
C ARG A 140 -12.85 8.31 11.70
N PHE A 141 -13.17 9.51 12.17
CA PHE A 141 -12.23 10.61 12.34
C PHE A 141 -11.39 10.49 13.61
N GLU A 142 -11.92 9.81 14.63
CA GLU A 142 -11.31 9.64 15.95
C GLU A 142 -9.97 8.90 15.91
N MET A 143 -9.69 8.15 14.84
CA MET A 143 -8.42 7.44 14.65
C MET A 143 -7.26 8.37 14.27
N GLY A 144 -7.56 9.60 13.83
CA GLY A 144 -6.53 10.50 13.27
C GLY A 144 -5.79 9.85 12.10
N VAL A 145 -4.53 10.23 11.88
CA VAL A 145 -3.62 9.51 10.97
C VAL A 145 -2.98 8.37 11.77
N PRO A 146 -3.37 7.11 11.59
CA PRO A 146 -2.80 6.02 12.37
C PRO A 146 -1.37 5.73 11.91
N THR A 147 -0.51 5.40 12.87
CA THR A 147 0.73 4.69 12.58
C THR A 147 0.42 3.24 12.18
N THR A 148 1.38 2.53 11.60
CA THR A 148 1.23 1.11 11.26
C THR A 148 2.04 0.26 12.23
N ARG A 149 1.40 -0.75 12.82
CA ARG A 149 2.06 -1.77 13.64
C ARG A 149 2.02 -3.15 12.97
N VAL A 150 2.93 -4.01 13.36
CA VAL A 150 2.87 -5.44 13.00
C VAL A 150 2.01 -6.16 14.05
N SER A 151 0.92 -6.78 13.63
CA SER A 151 -0.01 -7.50 14.52
C SER A 151 0.06 -9.02 14.41
N ASP A 152 0.61 -9.55 13.32
CA ASP A 152 0.81 -10.99 13.15
C ASP A 152 2.00 -11.26 12.22
N TRP A 153 2.46 -12.51 12.23
CA TRP A 153 3.73 -12.91 11.68
C TRP A 153 3.78 -14.37 11.24
N GLN A 154 4.27 -14.61 10.01
CA GLN A 154 4.48 -15.97 9.51
C GLN A 154 5.96 -16.36 9.38
N ALA A 155 6.56 -16.85 10.48
CA ALA A 155 7.99 -17.17 10.57
C ALA A 155 8.51 -18.22 9.56
N ARG A 156 7.61 -19.10 9.09
CA ARG A 156 7.91 -20.18 8.13
C ARG A 156 8.24 -19.67 6.73
N SER A 157 7.85 -18.43 6.41
CA SER A 157 7.87 -17.90 5.03
C SER A 157 8.77 -16.68 4.86
N GLY A 158 9.59 -16.35 5.87
CA GLY A 158 10.27 -15.06 5.95
C GLY A 158 9.41 -14.00 6.66
N TRP A 159 9.92 -12.79 6.83
CA TRP A 159 9.18 -11.68 7.46
C TRP A 159 8.03 -11.26 6.56
N SER A 160 6.90 -11.95 6.70
CA SER A 160 5.65 -11.59 6.06
C SER A 160 4.70 -11.04 7.13
N PRO A 161 4.89 -9.78 7.55
CA PRO A 161 4.08 -9.19 8.60
C PRO A 161 2.64 -8.98 8.13
N TRP A 162 1.70 -9.13 9.04
CA TRP A 162 0.37 -8.56 8.92
C TRP A 162 0.35 -7.20 9.61
N PHE A 163 -0.24 -6.21 8.94
CA PHE A 163 -0.31 -4.85 9.45
C PHE A 163 -1.66 -4.54 10.08
N ASP A 164 -1.62 -3.72 11.12
CA ASP A 164 -2.80 -3.21 11.82
C ASP A 164 -2.59 -1.74 12.21
N PHE A 165 -3.66 -1.10 12.68
CA PHE A 165 -3.63 0.27 13.17
C PHE A 165 -2.80 0.36 14.46
N GLY A 166 -1.76 1.18 14.42
CA GLY A 166 -1.05 1.68 15.60
C GLY A 166 -1.74 2.93 16.17
N PRO A 167 -1.15 3.54 17.21
CA PRO A 167 -1.67 4.79 17.77
C PRO A 167 -1.69 5.92 16.73
N PRO A 168 -2.54 6.95 16.93
CA PRO A 168 -2.53 8.15 16.10
C PRO A 168 -1.15 8.80 16.10
N ASN A 169 -0.69 9.19 14.91
CA ASN A 169 0.58 9.88 14.72
C ASN A 169 0.58 11.24 15.43
N GLN A 170 1.67 11.51 16.15
CA GLN A 170 1.88 12.77 16.87
C GLN A 170 3.10 13.55 16.33
N GLN A 171 3.75 13.06 15.27
CA GLN A 171 4.97 13.65 14.71
C GLN A 171 4.68 14.44 13.43
N THR A 172 5.46 15.50 13.18
CA THR A 172 5.39 16.30 11.96
C THR A 172 6.79 16.73 11.52
N PRO A 173 7.32 16.23 10.38
CA PRO A 173 6.72 15.20 9.54
C PRO A 173 6.69 13.84 10.26
N GLY A 174 5.60 13.09 10.15
CA GLY A 174 5.50 11.75 10.72
C GLY A 174 6.20 10.74 9.81
N ARG A 175 7.18 9.98 10.32
CA ARG A 175 7.81 8.89 9.56
C ARG A 175 7.04 7.58 9.74
N THR A 176 7.01 6.73 8.73
CA THR A 176 6.44 5.37 8.83
C THR A 176 7.45 4.32 8.38
N ARG A 177 7.31 3.10 8.90
CA ARG A 177 8.14 1.96 8.50
C ARG A 177 7.66 1.31 7.21
N PHE A 178 6.36 1.40 6.92
CA PHE A 178 5.71 0.58 5.92
C PHE A 178 4.96 1.43 4.91
N ILE A 179 5.00 0.98 3.66
CA ILE A 179 4.02 1.32 2.65
C ILE A 179 2.83 0.39 2.84
N ASN A 180 1.63 0.98 2.95
CA ASN A 180 0.38 0.24 3.03
C ASN A 180 -0.27 0.18 1.65
N GLY A 181 -0.79 -0.98 1.28
CA GLY A 181 -1.32 -1.27 -0.04
C GLY A 181 -2.53 -0.43 -0.42
N ASN A 182 -3.33 -0.04 0.58
CA ASN A 182 -4.56 0.73 0.39
C ASN A 182 -4.33 2.21 0.03
N PHE A 183 -3.14 2.75 0.32
CA PHE A 183 -2.86 4.16 0.09
C PHE A 183 -1.35 4.46 0.02
N ALA A 184 -0.89 4.90 -1.13
CA ALA A 184 0.45 5.45 -1.33
C ALA A 184 0.46 6.58 -2.37
N PHE A 185 1.04 7.73 -2.01
CA PHE A 185 1.21 8.90 -2.87
C PHE A 185 2.68 9.28 -3.00
N SER A 186 3.16 9.47 -4.22
CA SER A 186 4.55 9.85 -4.49
C SER A 186 4.70 10.53 -5.86
N ARG A 187 5.95 10.82 -6.24
CA ARG A 187 6.30 11.19 -7.62
C ARG A 187 6.02 10.02 -8.56
N GLY A 188 5.55 10.31 -9.77
CA GLY A 188 5.13 9.29 -10.75
C GLY A 188 6.24 8.29 -11.14
N GLN A 189 7.51 8.69 -11.01
CA GLN A 189 8.66 7.80 -11.23
C GLN A 189 8.65 6.55 -10.32
N TRP A 190 7.93 6.56 -9.19
CA TRP A 190 7.77 5.40 -8.32
C TRP A 190 7.13 4.21 -9.04
N CYS A 191 6.21 4.46 -9.98
CA CYS A 191 5.57 3.41 -10.80
C CYS A 191 6.56 2.59 -11.64
N VAL A 192 7.73 3.14 -11.97
CA VAL A 192 8.73 2.49 -12.82
C VAL A 192 9.99 2.07 -12.07
N GLU A 193 10.38 2.81 -11.03
CA GLU A 193 11.51 2.43 -10.18
C GLU A 193 11.15 1.27 -9.24
N VAL A 194 9.92 1.25 -8.73
CA VAL A 194 9.45 0.25 -7.76
C VAL A 194 8.08 -0.31 -8.18
N PRO A 195 7.97 -0.94 -9.36
CA PRO A 195 6.72 -1.55 -9.78
C PRO A 195 6.33 -2.66 -8.79
N GLN A 196 5.03 -2.79 -8.52
CA GLN A 196 4.50 -3.86 -7.71
C GLN A 196 4.95 -5.21 -8.30
N ASP A 197 5.42 -6.13 -7.46
CA ASP A 197 5.85 -7.45 -7.94
C ASP A 197 4.60 -8.29 -8.29
N PRO A 198 4.39 -8.65 -9.58
CA PRO A 198 3.19 -9.36 -10.01
C PRO A 198 3.14 -10.81 -9.52
N GLU A 199 4.26 -11.36 -9.06
CA GLU A 199 4.33 -12.72 -8.51
C GLU A 199 4.35 -12.72 -6.96
N SER A 200 4.18 -11.55 -6.33
CA SER A 200 3.81 -11.48 -4.91
C SER A 200 2.32 -11.78 -4.70
N TYR A 201 1.94 -12.05 -3.45
CA TYR A 201 0.57 -12.38 -3.07
C TYR A 201 0.23 -11.80 -1.69
N TYR A 202 -1.01 -11.96 -1.22
CA TYR A 202 -1.59 -11.24 -0.07
C TYR A 202 -0.65 -11.06 1.13
N TRP A 203 0.11 -12.10 1.49
CA TRP A 203 1.07 -12.05 2.58
C TRP A 203 2.43 -11.52 2.09
N GLY A 204 2.87 -10.41 2.68
CA GLY A 204 4.22 -9.86 2.49
C GLY A 204 4.41 -8.96 1.28
N GLU A 205 3.38 -8.74 0.45
CA GLU A 205 3.46 -7.83 -0.70
C GLU A 205 3.73 -6.38 -0.30
N GLU A 206 3.08 -5.90 0.76
CA GLU A 206 3.29 -4.55 1.30
C GLU A 206 4.72 -4.41 1.84
N PHE A 207 5.25 -5.47 2.47
CA PHE A 207 6.62 -5.49 2.95
C PHE A 207 7.65 -5.53 1.80
N ASN A 208 7.36 -6.29 0.74
CA ASN A 208 8.16 -6.34 -0.49
C ASN A 208 8.32 -4.94 -1.11
N VAL A 209 7.21 -4.24 -1.34
CA VAL A 209 7.25 -2.89 -1.94
C VAL A 209 7.87 -1.87 -0.99
N THR A 210 7.70 -2.03 0.33
CA THR A 210 8.33 -1.18 1.35
C THR A 210 9.85 -1.26 1.30
N VAL A 211 10.42 -2.46 1.43
CA VAL A 211 11.89 -2.66 1.47
C VAL A 211 12.52 -2.21 0.15
N ARG A 212 11.86 -2.53 -0.98
CA ARG A 212 12.33 -2.08 -2.29
C ARG A 212 12.28 -0.57 -2.42
N SER A 213 11.19 0.09 -2.01
CA SER A 213 11.11 1.55 -2.04
C SER A 213 12.23 2.20 -1.22
N TYR A 214 12.44 1.73 0.00
CA TYR A 214 13.51 2.26 0.84
C TYR A 214 14.90 2.09 0.20
N THR A 215 15.21 0.91 -0.33
CA THR A 215 16.51 0.63 -0.98
C THR A 215 16.70 1.37 -2.31
N TRP A 216 15.61 1.81 -2.95
CA TRP A 216 15.61 2.74 -4.09
C TRP A 216 15.73 4.22 -3.70
N GLY A 217 15.94 4.49 -2.41
CA GLY A 217 16.22 5.81 -1.86
C GLY A 217 14.97 6.61 -1.51
N TYR A 218 13.81 5.97 -1.38
CA TYR A 218 12.58 6.62 -0.94
C TYR A 218 12.53 6.74 0.58
N ASP A 219 12.02 7.87 1.05
CA ASP A 219 11.73 8.13 2.46
C ASP A 219 10.22 8.03 2.69
N LEU A 220 9.82 7.34 3.76
CA LEU A 220 8.44 6.96 4.02
C LEU A 220 7.83 7.84 5.11
N PHE A 221 6.74 8.51 4.77
CA PHE A 221 6.05 9.47 5.63
C PHE A 221 4.56 9.13 5.76
N LEU A 222 4.02 9.47 6.91
CA LEU A 222 2.58 9.57 7.15
C LEU A 222 2.09 10.93 6.63
N PRO A 223 0.84 11.04 6.13
CA PRO A 223 0.25 12.34 5.87
C PRO A 223 0.09 13.14 7.17
N SER A 224 0.06 14.47 7.09
CA SER A 224 -0.15 15.33 8.27
C SER A 224 -1.61 15.38 8.73
N GLU A 225 -2.55 14.95 7.88
CA GLU A 225 -3.99 14.86 8.16
C GLU A 225 -4.60 13.68 7.39
N VAL A 226 -5.80 13.26 7.80
CA VAL A 226 -6.52 12.21 7.08
C VAL A 226 -7.10 12.79 5.79
N VAL A 227 -6.66 12.26 4.65
CA VAL A 227 -7.13 12.69 3.32
C VAL A 227 -7.95 11.61 2.59
N VAL A 228 -7.92 10.37 3.10
CA VAL A 228 -8.66 9.24 2.55
C VAL A 228 -9.14 8.28 3.64
N TRP A 229 -10.20 7.54 3.34
CA TRP A 229 -10.71 6.43 4.14
C TRP A 229 -10.87 5.17 3.31
N HIS A 230 -10.69 4.02 3.94
CA HIS A 230 -10.87 2.68 3.39
C HIS A 230 -12.15 2.03 3.94
N MET A 231 -12.87 1.27 3.11
CA MET A 231 -14.14 0.67 3.51
C MET A 231 -13.95 -0.40 4.60
N LEU A 232 -14.75 -0.32 5.64
CA LEU A 232 -15.03 -1.42 6.56
C LEU A 232 -16.25 -2.18 6.02
N HIS A 233 -16.04 -3.40 5.54
CA HIS A 233 -17.11 -4.24 5.03
C HIS A 233 -17.99 -4.76 6.18
N THR A 234 -19.12 -4.10 6.42
CA THR A 234 -20.11 -4.46 7.46
C THR A 234 -21.15 -5.48 6.97
N ASN A 235 -21.42 -5.50 5.67
CA ASN A 235 -22.47 -6.34 5.05
C ASN A 235 -21.94 -7.66 4.49
N GLY A 236 -21.04 -8.32 5.22
CA GLY A 236 -20.38 -9.55 4.81
C GLY A 236 -19.03 -9.34 4.14
N PRO A 237 -18.23 -10.42 3.98
CA PRO A 237 -16.90 -10.32 3.41
C PRO A 237 -16.98 -9.88 1.93
N PRO A 238 -16.11 -8.96 1.48
CA PRO A 238 -16.02 -8.65 0.06
C PRO A 238 -15.54 -9.89 -0.69
N ARG A 239 -15.82 -9.93 -1.99
CA ARG A 239 -15.26 -10.98 -2.83
C ARG A 239 -13.74 -10.93 -2.80
N ARG A 240 -13.10 -12.05 -2.53
CA ARG A 240 -11.65 -12.17 -2.42
C ARG A 240 -11.09 -13.12 -3.46
N HIS A 241 -9.88 -12.85 -3.97
CA HIS A 241 -9.24 -13.73 -4.96
C HIS A 241 -9.03 -15.15 -4.44
N TRP A 242 -8.86 -15.33 -3.12
CA TRP A 242 -8.69 -16.65 -2.54
C TRP A 242 -9.92 -17.56 -2.65
N GLU A 243 -11.06 -17.04 -3.09
CA GLU A 243 -12.22 -17.84 -3.48
C GLU A 243 -11.98 -18.66 -4.76
N GLN A 244 -10.90 -18.42 -5.51
CA GLN A 244 -10.49 -19.27 -6.63
C GLN A 244 -10.05 -20.69 -6.22
N GLY A 245 -9.93 -20.96 -4.92
CA GLY A 245 -9.67 -22.28 -4.38
C GLY A 245 -8.31 -22.40 -3.70
N GLU A 246 -8.26 -23.30 -2.72
CA GLU A 246 -7.11 -23.45 -1.83
C GLU A 246 -5.81 -23.78 -2.57
N ALA A 247 -5.86 -24.62 -3.60
CA ALA A 247 -4.68 -24.98 -4.39
C ALA A 247 -4.03 -23.76 -5.07
N VAL A 248 -4.84 -22.86 -5.63
CA VAL A 248 -4.36 -21.61 -6.26
C VAL A 248 -3.71 -20.72 -5.20
N VAL A 249 -4.36 -20.55 -4.06
CA VAL A 249 -3.87 -19.75 -2.93
C VAL A 249 -2.54 -20.28 -2.40
N GLN A 250 -2.45 -21.59 -2.18
CA GLN A 250 -1.23 -22.24 -1.69
C GLN A 250 -0.08 -22.13 -2.69
N GLN A 251 -0.35 -22.30 -3.99
CA GLN A 251 0.67 -22.11 -5.02
C GLN A 251 1.18 -20.67 -5.04
N ARG A 252 0.28 -19.68 -5.06
CA ARG A 252 0.63 -18.26 -5.10
C ARG A 252 1.37 -17.79 -3.86
N ASN A 253 0.95 -18.25 -2.67
CA ASN A 253 1.68 -17.99 -1.43
C ASN A 253 3.10 -18.56 -1.50
N ARG A 254 3.27 -19.80 -2.00
CA ARG A 254 4.61 -20.41 -2.15
C ARG A 254 5.52 -19.57 -3.05
N GLU A 255 5.03 -19.17 -4.22
CA GLU A 255 5.75 -18.31 -5.16
C GLU A 255 6.11 -16.96 -4.51
N ALA A 256 5.15 -16.30 -3.85
CA ALA A 256 5.35 -15.02 -3.17
C ALA A 256 6.40 -15.11 -2.05
N PHE A 257 6.35 -16.17 -1.25
CA PHE A 257 7.28 -16.39 -0.14
C PHE A 257 8.69 -16.71 -0.62
N GLU A 258 8.85 -17.52 -1.67
CA GLU A 258 10.17 -17.74 -2.28
C GLU A 258 10.78 -16.43 -2.80
N ARG A 259 9.97 -15.53 -3.33
CA ARG A 259 10.43 -14.22 -3.79
C ARG A 259 10.81 -13.30 -2.65
N LEU A 260 10.02 -13.28 -1.58
CA LEU A 260 10.33 -12.51 -0.37
C LEU A 260 11.61 -13.03 0.29
N ASP A 261 11.81 -14.35 0.31
CA ASP A 261 13.04 -14.98 0.79
C ASP A 261 14.26 -14.56 -0.02
N ARG A 262 14.14 -14.58 -1.36
CA ARG A 262 15.19 -14.09 -2.25
C ARG A 262 15.49 -12.61 -2.04
N LEU A 263 14.46 -11.81 -1.77
CA LEU A 263 14.59 -10.37 -1.56
C LEU A 263 15.35 -10.06 -0.26
N ILE A 264 15.08 -10.78 0.83
CA ILE A 264 15.48 -10.37 2.18
C ILE A 264 16.50 -11.33 2.84
N TYR A 265 16.33 -12.65 2.75
CA TYR A 265 17.14 -13.60 3.56
C TYR A 265 18.25 -14.29 2.78
N SER A 266 18.07 -14.55 1.49
CA SER A 266 19.02 -15.40 0.76
C SER A 266 20.29 -14.68 0.27
N GLY A 267 20.37 -13.36 0.47
CA GLY A 267 21.43 -12.51 -0.10
C GLY A 267 21.31 -12.32 -1.61
N GLN A 268 20.23 -12.79 -2.25
CA GLN A 268 19.99 -12.68 -3.69
C GLN A 268 19.03 -11.53 -4.05
N GLY A 269 18.91 -10.51 -3.19
CA GLY A 269 17.88 -9.47 -3.32
C GLY A 269 17.92 -8.68 -4.62
N HIS A 270 19.04 -8.64 -5.32
CA HIS A 270 19.18 -7.99 -6.63
C HIS A 270 18.89 -8.91 -7.83
N SER A 271 18.58 -10.19 -7.60
CA SER A 271 18.36 -11.19 -8.67
C SER A 271 16.96 -11.15 -9.30
N LEU A 272 16.03 -10.41 -8.70
CA LEU A 272 14.62 -10.35 -9.12
C LEU A 272 14.34 -9.33 -10.24
N GLY A 273 15.39 -8.85 -10.93
CA GLY A 273 15.28 -7.86 -12.00
C GLY A 273 14.65 -6.54 -11.50
N PRO A 274 13.59 -6.02 -12.13
CA PRO A 274 12.91 -4.79 -11.68
C PRO A 274 12.25 -4.96 -10.30
N TYR A 275 12.09 -6.20 -9.83
CA TYR A 275 11.50 -6.54 -8.55
C TYR A 275 12.52 -6.79 -7.45
N GLY A 276 13.79 -6.47 -7.69
CA GLY A 276 14.86 -6.58 -6.70
C GLY A 276 15.03 -5.33 -5.84
N LEU A 277 15.99 -5.41 -4.90
CA LEU A 277 16.44 -4.29 -4.08
C LEU A 277 17.07 -3.18 -4.94
N GLY A 278 16.81 -1.94 -4.54
CA GLY A 278 17.49 -0.77 -5.09
C GLY A 278 18.95 -0.70 -4.65
N ARG A 279 19.69 0.26 -5.22
CA ARG A 279 21.13 0.42 -5.00
C ARG A 279 21.51 1.68 -4.22
N GLU A 280 20.52 2.47 -3.80
CA GLU A 280 20.71 3.75 -3.11
C GLU A 280 20.93 3.56 -1.61
N ARG A 281 20.27 2.55 -1.01
CA ARG A 281 20.44 2.15 0.40
C ARG A 281 20.49 0.64 0.49
N SER A 282 21.21 0.12 1.48
CA SER A 282 21.32 -1.31 1.74
C SER A 282 20.09 -1.85 2.50
N LEU A 283 19.91 -3.16 2.49
CA LEU A 283 18.93 -3.82 3.36
C LEU A 283 19.23 -3.57 4.84
N ARG A 284 20.52 -3.49 5.21
CA ARG A 284 20.96 -3.17 6.57
C ARG A 284 20.56 -1.76 7.00
N ASP A 285 20.56 -0.80 6.09
CA ASP A 285 20.09 0.56 6.38
C ASP A 285 18.58 0.55 6.69
N TYR A 286 17.81 -0.33 6.05
CA TYR A 286 16.40 -0.51 6.37
C TYR A 286 16.20 -1.19 7.72
N GLU A 287 16.99 -2.21 8.05
CA GLU A 287 17.00 -2.86 9.37
C GLU A 287 17.22 -1.84 10.50
N VAL A 288 18.21 -0.95 10.35
CA VAL A 288 18.51 0.11 11.32
C VAL A 288 17.37 1.13 11.41
N TYR A 289 16.87 1.59 10.26
CA TYR A 289 15.76 2.53 10.19
C TYR A 289 14.50 1.98 10.86
N ALA A 290 14.03 0.82 10.40
CA ALA A 290 12.76 0.26 10.78
C ALA A 290 12.80 -0.59 12.06
N GLY A 291 13.97 -0.98 12.57
CA GLY A 291 14.04 -1.79 13.78
C GLY A 291 13.80 -3.27 13.52
N PHE A 292 14.31 -3.78 12.41
CA PHE A 292 14.20 -5.18 12.03
C PHE A 292 15.55 -5.89 12.11
N ASP A 293 15.59 -7.07 12.73
CA ASP A 293 16.72 -7.98 12.73
C ASP A 293 16.37 -9.19 11.87
N PHE A 294 16.61 -9.07 10.56
CA PHE A 294 16.23 -10.07 9.58
C PHE A 294 16.91 -11.41 9.81
N ALA A 295 18.18 -11.36 10.20
CA ALA A 295 19.00 -12.54 10.46
C ALA A 295 18.41 -13.40 11.59
N ASN A 296 17.99 -12.76 12.68
CA ASN A 296 17.46 -13.46 13.85
C ASN A 296 15.93 -13.55 13.89
N LYS A 297 15.24 -12.98 12.89
CA LYS A 297 13.76 -12.94 12.83
C LYS A 297 13.12 -12.28 14.07
N ARG A 298 13.75 -11.21 14.58
CA ARG A 298 13.29 -10.39 15.71
C ARG A 298 13.15 -8.93 15.32
N ALA A 299 12.26 -8.18 15.98
CA ALA A 299 12.07 -6.74 15.73
C ALA A 299 12.13 -5.97 17.04
N HIS A 300 12.56 -4.71 16.97
CA HIS A 300 12.46 -3.80 18.10
C HIS A 300 10.99 -3.65 18.53
N PRO A 301 10.67 -3.57 19.84
CA PRO A 301 9.30 -3.45 20.33
C PRO A 301 8.45 -2.36 19.64
N ASP A 302 9.08 -1.26 19.23
CA ASP A 302 8.44 -0.16 18.49
C ASP A 302 7.74 -0.59 17.18
N VAL A 303 8.19 -1.69 16.56
CA VAL A 303 7.56 -2.26 15.37
C VAL A 303 6.17 -2.83 15.69
N PHE A 304 6.02 -3.44 16.86
CA PHE A 304 4.77 -4.07 17.30
C PHE A 304 3.80 -3.07 17.95
N THR A 305 4.32 -1.98 18.51
CA THR A 305 3.49 -0.89 19.06
C THR A 305 3.09 0.14 18.01
N GLY A 306 3.81 0.22 16.88
CA GLY A 306 3.59 1.21 15.81
C GLY A 306 4.29 2.55 16.04
N ALA A 307 5.11 2.69 17.09
CA ALA A 307 5.80 3.95 17.40
C ALA A 307 6.75 4.37 16.26
N ASN A 308 6.69 5.61 15.75
CA ASN A 308 7.42 6.02 14.54
C ASN A 308 8.95 5.75 14.61
N PRO A 309 9.62 5.45 13.48
CA PRO A 309 11.05 5.14 13.43
C PRO A 309 11.98 6.37 13.43
N ASP A 310 11.61 7.51 14.03
CA ASP A 310 12.33 8.80 13.82
C ASP A 310 13.55 9.02 14.75
N PRO A 311 14.73 9.41 14.23
CA PRO A 311 15.15 9.36 12.82
C PRO A 311 15.47 7.93 12.33
N VAL A 312 15.79 7.05 13.28
CA VAL A 312 15.91 5.59 13.12
C VAL A 312 15.42 4.90 14.40
N THR A 313 14.99 3.65 14.28
CA THR A 313 14.59 2.82 15.43
C THR A 313 15.81 2.29 16.19
N ILE A 314 16.81 1.76 15.48
CA ILE A 314 18.05 1.27 16.10
C ILE A 314 19.07 2.41 16.14
N ARG A 315 19.48 2.84 17.33
CA ARG A 315 20.39 3.97 17.52
C ARG A 315 21.78 3.52 17.93
N CYS A 316 21.91 2.35 18.55
CA CYS A 316 23.19 1.74 18.89
C CYS A 316 23.08 0.21 18.97
N ASP A 317 24.23 -0.46 19.15
CA ASP A 317 24.28 -1.93 19.20
C ASP A 317 23.45 -2.53 20.33
N ALA A 318 23.28 -1.81 21.45
CA ALA A 318 22.47 -2.26 22.56
C ALA A 318 20.97 -2.35 22.22
N ASP A 319 20.49 -1.63 21.20
CA ASP A 319 19.09 -1.71 20.77
C ASP A 319 18.77 -3.05 20.10
N TRP A 320 19.74 -3.70 19.45
CA TRP A 320 19.55 -5.05 18.89
C TRP A 320 19.22 -6.09 19.96
N ALA A 321 19.77 -5.92 21.17
CA ALA A 321 19.47 -6.82 22.28
C ALA A 321 18.01 -6.74 22.73
N LYS A 322 17.32 -5.62 22.47
CA LYS A 322 15.91 -5.41 22.81
C LYS A 322 14.94 -6.03 21.81
N CYS A 323 15.40 -6.42 20.62
CA CYS A 323 14.52 -6.99 19.61
C CYS A 323 13.83 -8.25 20.17
N ILE A 324 12.58 -8.51 19.83
CA ILE A 324 11.82 -9.67 20.29
C ILE A 324 11.18 -10.37 19.10
N SER A 325 10.81 -11.64 19.24
CA SER A 325 10.01 -12.32 18.23
C SER A 325 8.57 -11.79 18.26
N ALA A 326 7.83 -12.05 17.17
CA ALA A 326 6.43 -11.70 17.13
C ALA A 326 5.62 -12.50 18.17
N GLU A 327 5.98 -13.76 18.41
CA GLU A 327 5.35 -14.59 19.44
C GLU A 327 5.55 -14.02 20.85
N GLU A 328 6.75 -13.52 21.16
CA GLU A 328 7.04 -12.82 22.41
C GLU A 328 6.19 -11.54 22.55
N ALA A 329 6.15 -10.71 21.50
CA ALA A 329 5.35 -9.47 21.50
C ALA A 329 3.84 -9.72 21.68
N LEU A 330 3.32 -10.79 21.07
CA LEU A 330 1.92 -11.18 21.18
C LEU A 330 1.56 -11.73 22.56
N ALA A 331 2.48 -12.47 23.20
CA ALA A 331 2.29 -12.98 24.56
C ALA A 331 2.27 -11.86 25.61
N GLU A 332 2.96 -10.74 25.38
CA GLU A 332 2.94 -9.57 26.27
C GLU A 332 1.67 -8.72 26.13
N SER A 333 0.91 -8.92 25.04
CA SER A 333 -0.31 -8.15 24.71
C SER A 333 -1.61 -8.81 25.20
N THR A 334 -1.54 -10.06 25.69
CA THR A 334 -2.62 -10.84 26.31
C THR A 334 -2.53 -10.82 27.82
#